data_AF-A0A166AZI9-F1
#
_entry.id   AF-A0A166AZI9-F1
#
_cell.length_a   1.000
_cell.length_b   1.000
_cell.length_c   1.000
_cell.angle_alpha   90.00
_cell.angle_beta   90.00
_cell.angle_gamma   90.00
#
_symmetry.space_group_name_H-M   'P 1'
#
loop_
_entity.id
_entity.type
_entity.pdbx_description
1 polymer ?
#
loop_
_entity_poly.entity_id
_entity_poly.type
_entity_poly.pdbx_seq_one_letter_code
_entity_poly.pdbx_strand_id
1 'polypeptide(L)'
;MSEKPSTPRTRFWLSVAVASTALLSVVLLLTYKVNIVSDDFSVSHPHLLKAKAWQLPNNRKVALYRDDTDHYPLDEDSHIMRQEFAYLAPRQGLTIKLDGDNSGQLYAVSMVHQLWCLDVIRHDWKAKNITHLTEHCMNYLRQSIHCTADTHLEGMYVQRKPSKLNAYHYDAICDDWTAVYDALPSLGTTLRF
;
A
#
# COMPACT_ATOMS: atom_id res chain seq x y z
N MET A 1 39.19 14.76 54.34
CA MET A 1 37.73 14.53 54.27
C MET A 1 37.54 13.02 54.11
N SER A 2 37.26 12.30 55.21
CA SER A 2 37.27 10.82 55.23
C SER A 2 35.90 10.29 54.84
N GLU A 3 35.81 9.59 53.72
CA GLU A 3 34.61 8.90 53.25
C GLU A 3 34.29 7.74 54.19
N LYS A 4 33.12 7.74 54.84
CA LYS A 4 32.69 6.68 55.76
C LYS A 4 32.34 5.41 54.95
N PRO A 5 32.81 4.21 55.36
CA PRO A 5 32.50 2.98 54.64
C PRO A 5 31.00 2.68 54.72
N SER A 6 30.38 2.48 53.55
CA SER A 6 28.96 2.10 53.45
C SER A 6 28.72 0.73 54.07
N THR A 7 27.75 0.65 54.99
CA THR A 7 27.42 -0.58 55.72
C THR A 7 26.78 -1.63 54.79
N PRO A 8 27.00 -2.93 55.01
CA PRO A 8 26.50 -3.99 54.12
C PRO A 8 24.98 -3.98 53.95
N ARG A 9 24.26 -3.48 54.96
CA ARG A 9 22.80 -3.34 54.95
C ARG A 9 22.32 -2.27 53.96
N THR A 10 23.02 -1.15 53.81
CA THR A 10 22.64 -0.11 52.83
C THR A 10 22.91 -0.54 51.40
N ARG A 11 24.00 -1.29 51.16
CA ARG A 11 24.30 -1.89 49.85
C ARG A 11 23.22 -2.88 49.42
N PHE A 12 22.73 -3.72 50.33
CA PHE A 12 21.65 -4.68 50.05
C PHE A 12 20.35 -3.98 49.62
N TRP A 13 19.89 -2.98 50.37
CA TRP A 13 18.67 -2.24 50.01
C TRP A 13 18.80 -1.46 48.71
N LEU A 14 19.99 -0.92 48.40
CA LEU A 14 20.26 -0.28 47.12
C LEU A 14 20.18 -1.27 45.96
N SER A 15 20.75 -2.47 46.09
CA SER A 15 20.66 -3.52 45.08
C SER A 15 19.22 -3.98 44.84
N VAL A 16 18.42 -4.13 45.89
CA VAL A 16 17.00 -4.50 45.80
C VAL A 16 16.20 -3.41 45.09
N ALA A 17 16.46 -2.14 45.40
CA ALA A 17 15.77 -1.01 44.76
C ALA A 17 16.08 -0.95 43.25
N VAL A 18 17.35 -1.11 42.86
CA VAL A 18 17.76 -1.12 41.45
C VAL A 18 17.18 -2.31 40.69
N ALA A 19 17.16 -3.50 41.29
CA ALA A 19 16.55 -4.67 40.66
C ALA A 19 15.04 -4.50 40.46
N SER A 20 14.36 -3.90 41.44
CA SER A 20 12.92 -3.64 41.38
C SER A 20 12.56 -2.62 40.31
N THR A 21 13.34 -1.54 40.18
CA THR A 21 13.11 -0.52 39.12
C THR A 21 13.41 -1.07 37.73
N ALA A 22 14.43 -1.91 37.58
CA ALA A 22 14.74 -2.59 36.32
C ALA A 22 13.63 -3.59 35.91
N LEU A 23 13.07 -4.34 36.86
CA LEU A 23 11.94 -5.23 36.60
C LEU A 23 10.69 -4.45 36.17
N LEU A 24 10.36 -3.38 36.87
CA LEU A 24 9.22 -2.52 36.53
C LEU A 24 9.36 -1.91 35.13
N SER A 25 10.55 -1.42 34.75
CA SER A 25 10.76 -0.83 33.43
C SER A 25 10.66 -1.86 32.31
N VAL A 26 11.20 -3.08 32.50
CA VAL A 26 11.06 -4.17 31.53
C VAL A 26 9.60 -4.58 31.37
N VAL A 27 8.84 -4.72 32.46
CA VAL A 27 7.41 -5.03 32.40
C VAL A 27 6.63 -3.95 31.66
N LEU A 28 6.91 -2.67 31.94
CA LEU A 28 6.27 -1.54 31.25
C LEU A 28 6.58 -1.51 29.75
N LEU A 29 7.82 -1.82 29.35
CA LEU A 29 8.19 -1.88 27.94
C LEU A 29 7.51 -3.05 27.22
N LEU A 30 7.39 -4.20 27.87
CA LEU A 30 6.70 -5.37 27.31
C LEU A 30 5.20 -5.11 27.18
N THR A 31 4.53 -4.55 28.19
CA THR A 31 3.09 -4.23 28.10
C THR A 31 2.81 -3.12 27.10
N TYR A 32 3.67 -2.10 27.01
CA TYR A 32 3.55 -1.04 26.00
C TYR A 32 3.71 -1.58 24.57
N LYS A 33 4.71 -2.45 24.33
CA LYS A 33 4.89 -3.14 23.04
C LYS A 33 3.68 -4.02 22.69
N VAL A 34 3.14 -4.75 23.66
CA VAL A 34 1.96 -5.60 23.47
C VAL A 34 0.73 -4.76 23.13
N ASN A 35 0.49 -3.66 23.86
CA ASN A 35 -0.64 -2.77 23.59
C ASN A 35 -0.55 -2.08 22.23
N ILE A 36 0.64 -1.66 21.79
CA ILE A 36 0.84 -1.08 20.45
C ILE A 36 0.60 -2.11 19.34
N VAL A 37 1.00 -3.36 19.55
CA VAL A 37 0.80 -4.44 18.57
C VAL A 37 -0.66 -4.92 18.56
N SER A 38 -1.39 -4.79 19.68
CA SER A 38 -2.79 -5.22 19.77
C SER A 38 -3.81 -4.15 19.44
N ASP A 39 -3.40 -2.89 19.24
CA ASP A 39 -4.32 -1.81 18.83
C ASP A 39 -4.59 -1.87 17.32
N ASP A 40 -4.91 -3.08 16.84
CA ASP A 40 -5.58 -3.28 15.57
C ASP A 40 -7.03 -2.81 15.82
N PHE A 41 -7.23 -1.50 15.65
CA PHE A 41 -8.50 -0.82 15.85
C PHE A 41 -9.51 -1.31 14.81
N SER A 42 -10.07 -2.49 15.06
CA SER A 42 -11.20 -3.05 14.33
C SER A 42 -12.45 -2.26 14.70
N VAL A 43 -12.66 -1.12 14.03
CA VAL A 43 -13.99 -0.51 14.01
C VAL A 43 -14.90 -1.42 13.22
N SER A 44 -15.57 -2.32 13.93
CA SER A 44 -16.66 -3.11 13.40
C SER A 44 -17.79 -2.14 13.03
N HIS A 45 -17.84 -1.71 11.78
CA HIS A 45 -18.99 -1.01 11.22
C HIS A 45 -20.01 -2.08 10.81
N PRO A 46 -21.11 -2.28 11.56
CA PRO A 46 -22.03 -3.38 11.30
C PRO A 46 -22.72 -3.31 9.93
N HIS A 47 -22.73 -2.14 9.29
CA HIS A 47 -23.25 -1.93 7.93
C HIS A 47 -22.24 -2.33 6.83
N LEU A 48 -20.94 -2.34 7.14
CA LEU A 48 -19.88 -2.77 6.22
C LEU A 48 -19.60 -4.28 6.29
N LEU A 49 -20.12 -4.98 7.31
CA LEU A 49 -19.96 -6.43 7.49
C LEU A 49 -20.84 -7.30 6.57
N LYS A 50 -21.67 -6.67 5.72
CA LYS A 50 -22.23 -7.32 4.53
C LYS A 50 -21.62 -6.75 3.25
N ALA A 51 -20.34 -6.36 3.29
CA ALA A 51 -19.58 -6.16 2.08
C ALA A 51 -19.62 -7.48 1.32
N LYS A 52 -20.40 -7.50 0.25
CA LYS A 52 -20.43 -8.57 -0.72
C LYS A 52 -19.03 -8.63 -1.30
N ALA A 53 -18.21 -9.51 -0.76
CA ALA A 53 -16.79 -9.51 -1.03
C ALA A 53 -16.54 -10.28 -2.32
N TRP A 54 -15.71 -9.71 -3.19
CA TRP A 54 -15.11 -10.49 -4.25
C TRP A 54 -14.04 -11.39 -3.62
N GLN A 55 -14.29 -12.70 -3.57
CA GLN A 55 -13.34 -13.63 -2.97
C GLN A 55 -12.27 -14.01 -3.99
N LEU A 56 -11.10 -13.40 -3.88
CA LEU A 56 -9.95 -13.75 -4.71
C LEU A 56 -9.26 -14.99 -4.13
N PRO A 57 -9.14 -16.09 -4.90
CA PRO A 57 -8.64 -17.36 -4.37
C PRO A 57 -7.16 -17.32 -3.91
N ASN A 58 -6.40 -16.27 -4.26
CA ASN A 58 -4.97 -16.15 -3.95
C ASN A 58 -4.54 -14.73 -3.53
N ASN A 59 -5.23 -14.12 -2.55
CA ASN A 59 -4.77 -12.83 -1.98
C ASN A 59 -3.58 -12.99 -1.02
N ARG A 60 -2.44 -13.42 -1.56
CA ARG A 60 -1.19 -13.56 -0.80
C ARG A 60 -0.41 -12.23 -0.79
N LYS A 61 0.48 -12.07 0.18
CA LYS A 61 1.48 -11.00 0.16
C LYS A 61 2.69 -11.41 -0.68
N VAL A 62 3.23 -10.48 -1.46
CA VAL A 62 4.43 -10.65 -2.28
C VAL A 62 5.44 -9.54 -1.97
N ALA A 63 6.73 -9.88 -1.99
CA ALA A 63 7.78 -8.87 -1.94
C ALA A 63 8.01 -8.34 -3.36
N LEU A 64 7.89 -7.03 -3.54
CA LEU A 64 8.20 -6.33 -4.77
C LEU A 64 9.40 -5.43 -4.51
N TYR A 65 10.51 -5.70 -5.21
CA TYR A 65 11.65 -4.79 -5.20
C TYR A 65 11.27 -3.54 -5.98
N ARG A 66 11.29 -2.39 -5.31
CA ARG A 66 11.11 -1.11 -5.98
C ARG A 66 12.48 -0.68 -6.54
N ASP A 67 12.47 -0.26 -7.79
CA ASP A 67 13.64 0.27 -8.49
C ASP A 67 13.19 1.37 -9.46
N ASP A 68 14.14 2.09 -10.02
CA ASP A 68 13.88 2.99 -11.13
C ASP A 68 13.35 2.18 -12.33
N THR A 69 12.16 2.54 -12.80
CA THR A 69 11.49 1.80 -13.88
C THR A 69 11.99 2.27 -15.25
N ASP A 70 12.50 1.34 -16.06
CA ASP A 70 12.70 1.55 -17.51
C ASP A 70 11.40 1.40 -18.30
N HIS A 71 10.31 0.96 -17.64
CA HIS A 71 8.98 0.81 -18.22
C HIS A 71 8.15 2.09 -18.13
N TYR A 72 7.19 2.21 -19.04
CA TYR A 72 6.28 3.31 -19.26
C TYR A 72 7.00 4.64 -19.55
N PRO A 73 7.96 4.67 -20.49
CA PRO A 73 8.65 5.91 -20.81
C PRO A 73 7.65 6.94 -21.37
N LEU A 74 7.85 8.19 -20.97
CA LEU A 74 7.06 9.33 -21.45
C LEU A 74 7.71 10.01 -22.67
N ASP A 75 8.65 9.31 -23.31
CA ASP A 75 9.34 9.81 -24.50
C ASP A 75 8.39 9.91 -25.70
N GLU A 76 8.65 10.88 -26.57
CA GLU A 76 7.76 11.16 -27.67
C GLU A 76 7.79 10.04 -28.72
N ASP A 77 6.67 9.32 -28.83
CA ASP A 77 6.32 8.44 -29.96
C ASP A 77 7.20 7.20 -30.16
N SER A 78 7.97 6.82 -29.14
CA SER A 78 8.69 5.56 -29.15
C SER A 78 7.73 4.38 -29.32
N HIS A 79 8.20 3.37 -30.05
CA HIS A 79 7.46 2.11 -30.19
C HIS A 79 7.26 1.44 -28.81
N ILE A 80 8.24 1.58 -27.93
CA ILE A 80 8.24 1.03 -26.56
C ILE A 80 7.11 1.65 -25.75
N MET A 81 7.02 2.98 -25.68
CA MET A 81 5.93 3.68 -24.99
C MET A 81 4.56 3.20 -25.47
N ARG A 82 4.33 3.17 -26.80
CA ARG A 82 3.04 2.74 -27.35
C ARG A 82 2.70 1.30 -26.98
N GLN A 83 3.69 0.41 -26.98
CA GLN A 83 3.49 -0.98 -26.63
C GLN A 83 3.15 -1.13 -25.14
N GLU A 84 3.95 -0.54 -24.25
CA GLU A 84 3.77 -0.71 -22.81
C GLU A 84 2.46 -0.09 -22.32
N PHE A 85 2.13 1.13 -22.75
CA PHE A 85 0.84 1.74 -22.40
C PHE A 85 -0.36 0.99 -22.99
N ALA A 86 -0.20 0.28 -24.11
CA ALA A 86 -1.27 -0.58 -24.63
C ALA A 86 -1.58 -1.79 -23.73
N TYR A 87 -0.62 -2.21 -22.89
CA TYR A 87 -0.76 -3.29 -21.91
C TYR A 87 -0.98 -2.78 -20.47
N LEU A 88 -1.07 -1.47 -20.25
CA LEU A 88 -1.19 -0.86 -18.91
C LEU A 88 -2.37 -1.43 -18.11
N ALA A 89 -3.49 -1.66 -18.76
CA ALA A 89 -4.61 -2.37 -18.17
C ALA A 89 -5.40 -3.11 -19.25
N PRO A 90 -6.12 -4.19 -18.89
CA PRO A 90 -6.91 -4.95 -19.83
C PRO A 90 -7.89 -4.02 -20.52
N ARG A 91 -7.88 -3.96 -21.86
CA ARG A 91 -8.74 -3.04 -22.63
C ARG A 91 -10.24 -3.39 -22.55
N GLN A 92 -10.58 -4.56 -22.03
CA GLN A 92 -11.93 -5.13 -21.96
C GLN A 92 -12.06 -5.96 -20.67
N GLY A 93 -13.26 -6.10 -20.12
CA GLY A 93 -13.49 -6.88 -18.89
C GLY A 93 -13.35 -6.08 -17.58
N LEU A 94 -13.77 -4.82 -17.57
CA LEU A 94 -13.67 -3.95 -16.38
C LEU A 94 -14.56 -4.36 -15.21
N THR A 95 -15.59 -5.14 -15.50
CA THR A 95 -16.66 -5.39 -14.57
C THR A 95 -16.74 -6.84 -14.17
N ILE A 96 -16.98 -7.04 -12.88
CA ILE A 96 -17.17 -8.34 -12.26
C ILE A 96 -18.59 -8.45 -11.71
N LYS A 97 -19.04 -9.69 -11.52
CA LYS A 97 -20.19 -10.01 -10.67
C LYS A 97 -19.65 -10.46 -9.32
N LEU A 98 -20.26 -9.97 -8.25
CA LEU A 98 -19.87 -10.39 -6.91
C LEU A 98 -20.54 -11.72 -6.56
N ASP A 99 -19.83 -12.57 -5.82
CA ASP A 99 -20.37 -13.86 -5.40
C ASP A 99 -21.61 -13.68 -4.51
N GLY A 100 -22.61 -14.51 -4.74
CA GLY A 100 -23.91 -14.37 -4.09
C GLY A 100 -24.74 -13.17 -4.57
N ASP A 101 -24.32 -12.49 -5.67
CA ASP A 101 -25.12 -11.46 -6.32
C ASP A 101 -26.09 -11.98 -7.36
N ASN A 102 -27.35 -12.10 -6.97
CA ASN A 102 -28.43 -12.47 -7.88
C ASN A 102 -29.10 -11.27 -8.57
N SER A 103 -28.69 -10.02 -8.29
CA SER A 103 -29.26 -8.83 -8.92
C SER A 103 -28.82 -8.66 -10.38
N GLY A 104 -27.75 -9.35 -10.79
CA GLY A 104 -27.13 -9.15 -12.09
C GLY A 104 -26.30 -7.86 -12.21
N GLN A 105 -26.15 -7.10 -11.11
CA GLN A 105 -25.33 -5.89 -11.07
C GLN A 105 -23.88 -6.20 -11.42
N LEU A 106 -23.29 -5.31 -12.23
CA LEU A 106 -21.90 -5.34 -12.61
C LEU A 106 -21.14 -4.26 -11.83
N TYR A 107 -19.96 -4.63 -11.33
CA TYR A 107 -19.11 -3.75 -10.51
C TYR A 107 -17.78 -3.53 -11.21
N ALA A 108 -17.40 -2.27 -11.41
CA ALA A 108 -16.09 -1.94 -11.98
C ALA A 108 -14.96 -2.22 -10.98
N VAL A 109 -13.88 -2.85 -11.44
CA VAL A 109 -12.69 -3.08 -10.62
C VAL A 109 -11.89 -1.79 -10.52
N SER A 110 -11.77 -1.26 -9.30
CA SER A 110 -11.11 0.03 -9.01
C SER A 110 -9.71 0.13 -9.61
N MET A 111 -8.84 -0.87 -9.36
CA MET A 111 -7.47 -0.91 -9.88
C MET A 111 -7.42 -0.71 -11.40
N VAL A 112 -8.29 -1.39 -12.16
CA VAL A 112 -8.29 -1.29 -13.64
C VAL A 112 -8.73 0.11 -14.09
N HIS A 113 -9.74 0.68 -13.43
CA HIS A 113 -10.20 2.03 -13.73
C HIS A 113 -9.13 3.09 -13.45
N GLN A 114 -8.41 2.96 -12.33
CA GLN A 114 -7.28 3.83 -11.98
C GLN A 114 -6.20 3.81 -13.07
N LEU A 115 -5.82 2.62 -13.54
CA LEU A 115 -4.80 2.45 -14.59
C LEU A 115 -5.24 3.07 -15.92
N TRP A 116 -6.48 2.89 -16.34
CA TRP A 116 -6.98 3.57 -17.55
C TRP A 116 -7.02 5.09 -17.41
N CYS A 117 -7.39 5.60 -16.23
CA CYS A 117 -7.37 7.03 -16.00
C CYS A 117 -5.96 7.63 -16.10
N LEU A 118 -4.92 6.88 -15.73
CA LEU A 118 -3.53 7.30 -15.96
C LEU A 118 -3.19 7.41 -17.45
N ASP A 119 -3.68 6.50 -18.30
CA ASP A 119 -3.46 6.59 -19.76
C ASP A 119 -4.23 7.77 -20.38
N VAL A 120 -5.46 8.03 -19.93
CA VAL A 120 -6.22 9.23 -20.34
C VAL A 120 -5.46 10.50 -19.98
N ILE A 121 -5.02 10.64 -18.73
CA ILE A 121 -4.29 11.83 -18.26
C ILE A 121 -3.01 12.01 -19.07
N ARG A 122 -2.24 10.94 -19.30
CA ARG A 122 -1.03 10.98 -20.13
C ARG A 122 -1.33 11.45 -21.56
N HIS A 123 -2.36 10.88 -22.18
CA HIS A 123 -2.76 11.23 -23.54
C HIS A 123 -3.14 12.71 -23.64
N ASP A 124 -4.04 13.18 -22.78
CA ASP A 124 -4.54 14.56 -22.78
C ASP A 124 -3.44 15.56 -22.41
N TRP A 125 -2.56 15.20 -21.47
CA TRP A 125 -1.37 15.98 -21.13
C TRP A 125 -0.47 16.16 -22.35
N LYS A 126 -0.17 15.07 -23.08
CA LYS A 126 0.65 15.12 -24.31
C LYS A 126 -0.03 15.96 -25.40
N ALA A 127 -1.33 15.78 -25.58
CA ALA A 127 -2.13 16.55 -26.54
C ALA A 127 -2.30 18.02 -26.14
N LYS A 128 -1.93 18.39 -24.90
CA LYS A 128 -2.19 19.71 -24.30
C LYS A 128 -3.67 20.09 -24.38
N ASN A 129 -4.53 19.09 -24.23
CA ASN A 129 -5.97 19.23 -24.36
C ASN A 129 -6.65 18.56 -23.17
N ILE A 130 -6.95 19.33 -22.14
CA ILE A 130 -7.63 18.83 -20.94
C ILE A 130 -9.11 18.67 -21.26
N THR A 131 -9.57 17.42 -21.29
CA THR A 131 -10.98 17.10 -21.50
C THR A 131 -11.74 16.96 -20.19
N HIS A 132 -13.06 16.96 -20.25
CA HIS A 132 -13.92 16.58 -19.11
C HIS A 132 -13.59 15.17 -18.58
N LEU A 133 -13.11 14.27 -19.45
CA LEU A 133 -12.69 12.93 -19.02
C LEU A 133 -11.41 12.99 -18.15
N THR A 134 -10.47 13.88 -18.48
CA THR A 134 -9.30 14.15 -17.62
C THR A 134 -9.72 14.69 -16.26
N GLU A 135 -10.67 15.63 -16.20
CA GLU A 135 -11.18 16.16 -14.93
C GLU A 135 -11.84 15.06 -14.07
N HIS A 136 -12.64 14.19 -14.70
CA HIS A 136 -13.21 13.01 -14.06
C HIS A 136 -12.12 12.11 -13.48
N CYS A 137 -11.12 11.76 -14.29
CA CYS A 137 -10.03 10.88 -13.89
C CYS A 137 -9.18 11.47 -12.76
N MET A 138 -8.86 12.76 -12.80
CA MET A 138 -8.14 13.45 -11.73
C MET A 138 -8.93 13.42 -10.42
N ASN A 139 -10.26 13.65 -10.49
CA ASN A 139 -11.12 13.57 -9.32
C ASN A 139 -11.25 12.15 -8.76
N TYR A 140 -11.29 11.13 -9.63
CA TYR A 140 -11.34 9.73 -9.24
C TYR A 140 -10.04 9.27 -8.55
N LEU A 141 -8.88 9.60 -9.13
CA LEU A 141 -7.57 9.28 -8.55
C LEU A 141 -7.37 10.01 -7.22
N ARG A 142 -7.75 11.29 -7.12
CA ARG A 142 -7.68 12.05 -5.87
C ARG A 142 -8.49 11.37 -4.76
N GLN A 143 -9.73 10.97 -5.05
CA GLN A 143 -10.58 10.25 -4.07
C GLN A 143 -9.99 8.90 -3.67
N SER A 144 -9.47 8.15 -4.64
CA SER A 144 -8.84 6.86 -4.39
C SER A 144 -7.63 6.99 -3.46
N ILE A 145 -6.72 7.92 -3.76
CA ILE A 145 -5.52 8.19 -2.96
C ILE A 145 -5.91 8.59 -1.54
N HIS A 146 -6.93 9.43 -1.34
CA HIS A 146 -7.36 9.80 0.01
C HIS A 146 -7.88 8.62 0.85
N CYS A 147 -8.43 7.58 0.23
CA CYS A 147 -9.00 6.44 0.94
C CYS A 147 -8.01 5.29 1.14
N THR A 148 -7.05 5.10 0.22
CA THR A 148 -6.17 3.93 0.19
C THR A 148 -4.69 4.27 0.15
N ALA A 149 -4.31 5.53 0.41
CA ALA A 149 -2.90 5.89 0.48
C ALA A 149 -2.20 5.11 1.59
N ASP A 150 -1.04 4.57 1.25
CA ASP A 150 -0.14 4.02 2.24
C ASP A 150 0.45 5.18 3.07
N THR A 151 0.22 5.16 4.38
CA THR A 151 0.75 6.16 5.32
C THR A 151 2.08 5.74 5.93
N HIS A 152 2.64 4.59 5.54
CA HIS A 152 3.95 4.16 6.01
C HIS A 152 5.06 5.06 5.42
N LEU A 153 6.07 5.34 6.23
CA LEU A 153 7.27 6.04 5.77
C LEU A 153 8.11 5.07 4.94
N GLU A 154 8.50 5.49 3.73
CA GLU A 154 9.41 4.72 2.88
C GLU A 154 10.79 4.59 3.55
N GLY A 155 11.40 3.40 3.42
CA GLY A 155 12.76 3.17 3.91
C GLY A 155 13.76 3.97 3.10
N MET A 156 14.70 4.66 3.77
CA MET A 156 15.79 5.37 3.10
C MET A 156 17.08 4.54 3.11
N TYR A 157 17.69 4.36 1.94
CA TYR A 157 19.05 3.84 1.85
C TYR A 157 20.04 4.98 1.59
N VAL A 158 21.03 5.12 2.47
CA VAL A 158 22.13 6.09 2.28
C VAL A 158 23.28 5.37 1.59
N GLN A 159 23.45 5.59 0.28
CA GLN A 159 24.66 5.15 -0.39
C GLN A 159 25.85 5.97 0.12
N ARG A 160 26.88 5.30 0.65
CA ARG A 160 28.09 5.97 1.15
C ARG A 160 28.95 6.45 -0.02
N LYS A 161 28.81 7.74 -0.33
CA LYS A 161 29.63 8.61 -1.20
C LYS A 161 29.46 8.43 -2.72
N PRO A 162 29.08 9.51 -3.45
CA PRO A 162 28.48 10.74 -2.92
C PRO A 162 27.15 10.38 -2.23
N SER A 163 26.80 11.09 -1.15
CA SER A 163 25.59 10.82 -0.37
C SER A 163 24.35 11.09 -1.23
N LYS A 164 23.90 10.06 -1.96
CA LYS A 164 22.60 10.06 -2.64
C LYS A 164 21.61 9.39 -1.70
N LEU A 165 20.62 10.18 -1.26
CA LEU A 165 19.43 9.64 -0.64
C LEU A 165 18.66 8.91 -1.74
N ASN A 166 18.53 7.60 -1.61
CA ASN A 166 17.71 6.81 -2.50
C ASN A 166 16.54 6.25 -1.69
N ALA A 167 15.33 6.76 -1.97
CA ALA A 167 14.09 6.28 -1.39
C ALA A 167 13.47 5.14 -2.21
N TYR A 168 14.02 4.80 -3.37
CA TYR A 168 13.39 3.88 -4.30
C TYR A 168 13.86 2.44 -4.15
N HIS A 169 15.03 2.17 -3.55
CA HIS A 169 15.65 0.84 -3.55
C HIS A 169 15.35 0.05 -2.27
N TYR A 170 14.15 -0.50 -2.16
CA TYR A 170 13.74 -1.35 -1.04
C TYR A 170 12.67 -2.36 -1.45
N ASP A 171 12.55 -3.44 -0.67
CA ASP A 171 11.47 -4.42 -0.83
C ASP A 171 10.18 -3.90 -0.17
N ALA A 172 9.13 -3.72 -0.97
CA ALA A 172 7.78 -3.45 -0.48
C ALA A 172 7.00 -4.76 -0.36
N ILE A 173 6.26 -4.94 0.74
CA ILE A 173 5.34 -6.07 0.90
C ILE A 173 3.97 -5.65 0.39
N CYS A 174 3.59 -6.13 -0.79
CA CYS A 174 2.36 -5.76 -1.50
C CYS A 174 1.33 -6.90 -1.50
N ASP A 175 0.08 -6.58 -1.80
CA ASP A 175 -0.91 -7.59 -2.22
C ASP A 175 -0.57 -8.10 -3.61
N ASP A 176 -0.76 -9.41 -3.84
CA ASP A 176 -0.53 -10.02 -5.14
C ASP A 176 -1.64 -9.69 -6.14
N TRP A 177 -1.44 -8.60 -6.88
CA TRP A 177 -2.39 -8.14 -7.89
C TRP A 177 -2.54 -9.11 -9.07
N THR A 178 -1.66 -10.10 -9.26
CA THR A 178 -1.84 -11.11 -10.33
C THR A 178 -3.13 -11.90 -10.15
N ALA A 179 -3.55 -12.13 -8.90
CA ALA A 179 -4.82 -12.78 -8.60
C ALA A 179 -6.04 -12.00 -9.12
N VAL A 180 -5.96 -10.66 -9.17
CA VAL A 180 -6.99 -9.82 -9.77
C VAL A 180 -7.02 -10.03 -11.27
N TYR A 181 -5.86 -9.96 -11.94
CA TYR A 181 -5.76 -10.16 -13.39
C TYR A 181 -6.27 -11.53 -13.83
N ASP A 182 -5.92 -12.60 -13.09
CA ASP A 182 -6.36 -13.97 -13.38
C ASP A 182 -7.86 -14.17 -13.17
N ALA A 183 -8.46 -13.40 -12.25
CA ALA A 183 -9.88 -13.49 -11.93
C ALA A 183 -10.76 -12.61 -12.83
N LEU A 184 -10.17 -11.70 -13.63
CA LEU A 184 -10.93 -10.91 -14.59
C LEU A 184 -11.49 -11.82 -15.70
N PRO A 185 -12.74 -11.60 -16.14
CA PRO A 185 -13.31 -12.40 -17.21
C PRO A 185 -12.52 -12.22 -18.50
N SER A 186 -12.22 -13.34 -19.18
CA SER A 186 -11.63 -13.35 -20.52
C SER A 186 -12.46 -12.54 -21.52
N LEU A 187 -11.82 -11.96 -22.53
CA LEU A 187 -12.46 -11.16 -23.60
C LEU A 187 -13.85 -11.68 -24.00
N GLY A 188 -14.89 -11.00 -23.52
CA GLY A 188 -16.24 -11.06 -24.05
C GLY A 188 -16.46 -9.85 -24.97
N THR A 189 -17.01 -10.07 -26.16
CA THR A 189 -17.26 -9.10 -27.25
C THR A 189 -18.10 -7.86 -26.91
N THR A 190 -18.43 -7.63 -25.65
CA THR A 190 -19.42 -6.64 -25.21
C THR A 190 -18.84 -5.81 -24.10
N LEU A 191 -17.94 -4.88 -24.44
CA LEU A 191 -17.86 -3.52 -23.90
C LEU A 191 -16.69 -2.82 -24.62
N ARG A 192 -17.00 -2.01 -25.63
CA ARG A 192 -16.10 -0.99 -26.18
C ARG A 192 -16.49 0.34 -25.54
N PHE A 193 -15.53 1.04 -24.97
CA PHE A 193 -15.61 2.48 -24.75
C PHE A 193 -15.04 3.19 -25.98
#